data_AF-A0A7C4FYK7-F1
#
_entry.id   AF-A0A7C4FYK7-F1
#
_cell.length_a   1.000
_cell.length_b   1.000
_cell.length_c   1.000
_cell.angle_alpha   90.00
_cell.angle_beta   90.00
_cell.angle_gamma   90.00
#
_symmetry.space_group_name_H-M   'P 1'
#
loop_
_entity.id
_entity.type
_entity.pdbx_description
1 polymer ?
#
loop_
_entity_poly.entity_id
_entity_poly.type
_entity_poly.pdbx_seq_one_letter_code
_entity_poly.pdbx_strand_id
1 'polypeptide(L)'
;MKRTNLALAIYFAAVFVCGAAAGIFAYRLYDARQERHRPPPPPRSPEEYRKKYLEEMKTRLGLNADQLSRLEVILDETREKYRQAREKQRPEMKAIQDDQVAKINAILNEAQRQEYAKMREEREKRMKEGKKEGRRPPEH
;
A
#
# COMPACT_ATOMS: atom_id res chain seq x y z
N MET A 1 32.65 35.02 43.89
CA MET A 1 32.74 33.61 43.44
C MET A 1 31.38 32.97 43.14
N LYS A 2 30.32 33.10 43.97
CA LYS A 2 29.02 32.40 43.75
C LYS A 2 28.09 32.99 42.66
N ARG A 3 28.07 34.32 42.49
CA ARG A 3 27.19 35.01 41.51
C ARG A 3 27.58 34.75 40.05
N THR A 4 28.88 34.61 39.78
CA THR A 4 29.42 34.33 38.44
C THR A 4 29.06 32.92 37.97
N ASN A 5 29.09 31.93 38.86
CA ASN A 5 28.71 30.56 38.54
C ASN A 5 27.20 30.43 38.24
N LEU A 6 26.36 31.19 38.95
CA LEU A 6 24.92 31.26 38.67
C LEU A 6 24.65 31.91 37.30
N ALA A 7 25.36 33.00 36.97
CA ALA A 7 25.25 33.63 35.67
C ALA A 7 25.69 32.68 34.54
N LEU A 8 26.79 31.96 34.70
CA LEU A 8 27.22 30.93 33.73
C LEU A 8 26.14 29.84 33.57
N ALA A 9 25.57 29.34 34.66
CA ALA A 9 24.51 28.32 34.60
C ALA A 9 23.27 28.81 33.83
N ILE A 10 22.87 30.07 34.02
CA ILE A 10 21.76 30.69 33.29
C ILE A 10 22.10 30.82 31.80
N TYR A 11 23.32 31.22 31.45
CA TYR A 11 23.76 31.28 30.05
C TYR A 11 23.75 29.90 29.38
N PHE A 12 24.23 28.85 30.06
CA PHE A 12 24.16 27.49 29.54
C PHE A 12 22.71 27.00 29.36
N ALA A 13 21.84 27.29 30.32
CA ALA A 13 20.41 26.97 30.21
C ALA A 13 19.76 27.70 29.02
N ALA A 14 20.09 28.98 28.81
CA ALA A 14 19.57 29.77 27.69
C ALA A 14 20.03 29.21 26.33
N VAL A 15 21.32 28.85 26.20
CA VAL A 15 21.85 28.21 24.98
C VAL A 15 21.13 26.88 24.72
N PHE A 16 20.89 26.09 25.76
CA PHE A 16 20.19 24.81 25.63
C PHE A 16 18.73 24.99 25.19
N VAL A 17 18.02 25.97 25.74
CA VAL A 17 16.63 26.29 25.35
C VAL A 17 16.58 26.78 23.90
N CYS A 18 17.50 27.65 23.49
CA CYS A 18 17.59 28.09 22.10
C CYS A 18 17.90 26.93 21.14
N GLY A 19 18.79 26.01 21.53
CA GLY A 19 19.09 24.80 20.77
C GLY A 19 17.88 23.88 20.64
N ALA A 20 17.12 23.68 21.72
CA ALA A 20 15.89 22.88 21.69
C ALA A 20 14.81 23.51 20.80
N ALA A 21 14.63 24.84 20.89
CA ALA A 21 13.68 25.57 20.05
C ALA A 21 14.07 25.49 18.56
N ALA A 22 15.35 25.65 18.24
CA ALA A 22 15.87 25.50 16.88
C ALA A 22 15.70 24.06 16.37
N GLY A 23 15.94 23.05 17.21
CA GLY A 23 15.72 21.65 16.88
C GLY A 23 14.25 21.31 16.59
N ILE A 24 13.33 21.79 17.42
CA ILE A 24 11.88 21.63 17.20
C ILE A 24 11.45 22.32 15.89
N PHE A 25 11.94 23.53 15.64
CA PHE A 25 11.62 24.28 14.42
C PHE A 25 12.14 23.58 13.16
N ALA A 26 13.39 23.09 13.19
CA ALA A 26 13.98 22.32 12.10
C ALA A 26 13.22 21.02 11.84
N TYR A 27 12.83 20.30 12.91
CA TYR A 27 12.03 19.08 12.83
C TYR A 27 10.66 19.35 12.18
N ARG A 28 9.97 20.40 12.61
CA ARG A 28 8.66 20.80 12.05
C ARG A 28 8.75 21.18 10.57
N LEU A 29 9.83 21.87 10.15
CA LEU A 29 10.03 22.22 8.74
C LEU A 29 10.38 21.00 7.88
N TYR A 30 11.11 20.03 8.44
CA TYR A 30 11.45 18.78 7.78
C TYR A 30 10.19 17.91 7.54
N ASP A 31 9.36 17.72 8.58
CA ASP A 31 8.08 17.00 8.46
C ASP A 31 7.14 17.66 7.44
N ALA A 32 7.00 19.00 7.47
CA ALA A 32 6.15 19.73 6.54
C ALA A 32 6.60 19.62 5.06
N ARG A 33 7.91 19.41 4.81
CA ARG A 33 8.42 19.13 3.46
C ARG A 33 8.16 17.69 3.03
N GLN A 34 8.17 16.75 3.97
CA GLN A 34 7.92 15.33 3.69
C GLN A 34 6.45 15.08 3.32
N GLU A 35 5.50 15.80 3.93
CA GLU A 35 4.07 15.71 3.58
C GLU A 35 3.77 16.18 2.14
N ARG A 36 4.50 17.17 1.63
CA ARG A 36 4.34 17.64 0.23
C ARG A 36 4.78 16.62 -0.83
N HIS A 37 5.56 15.62 -0.44
CA HIS A 37 6.02 14.55 -1.33
C HIS A 37 5.30 13.22 -1.10
N ARG A 38 4.28 13.18 -0.24
CA ARG A 38 3.45 11.98 -0.10
C ARG A 38 2.56 11.85 -1.34
N PRO A 39 2.68 10.78 -2.14
CA PRO A 39 1.75 10.56 -3.22
C PRO A 39 0.32 10.49 -2.64
N PRO A 40 -0.69 11.02 -3.34
CA PRO A 40 -2.07 10.95 -2.87
C PRO A 40 -2.43 9.51 -2.53
N PRO A 41 -3.22 9.29 -1.47
CA PRO A 41 -3.61 7.95 -1.08
C PRO A 41 -4.21 7.22 -2.29
N PRO A 42 -3.85 5.94 -2.52
CA PRO A 42 -4.42 5.19 -3.62
C PRO A 42 -5.95 5.19 -3.48
N PRO A 43 -6.70 5.26 -4.60
CA PRO A 43 -8.16 5.29 -4.57
C PRO A 43 -8.70 4.09 -3.80
N ARG A 44 -9.74 4.34 -2.99
CA ARG A 44 -10.27 3.37 -2.02
C ARG A 44 -11.12 2.31 -2.71
N SER A 45 -11.67 2.59 -3.88
CA SER A 45 -12.47 1.64 -4.66
C SER A 45 -12.07 1.59 -6.15
N PRO A 46 -12.35 0.45 -6.82
CA PRO A 46 -12.18 0.33 -8.27
C PRO A 46 -12.98 1.37 -9.07
N GLU A 47 -14.15 1.79 -8.56
CA GLU A 47 -15.00 2.79 -9.21
C GLU A 47 -14.41 4.20 -9.11
N GLU A 48 -13.84 4.55 -7.95
CA GLU A 48 -13.13 5.82 -7.79
C GLU A 48 -11.92 5.91 -8.72
N TYR A 49 -11.17 4.81 -8.87
CA TYR A 49 -10.06 4.74 -9.82
C TYR A 49 -10.56 4.95 -11.25
N ARG A 50 -11.64 4.28 -11.65
CA ARG A 50 -12.24 4.42 -12.98
C ARG A 50 -12.67 5.86 -13.25
N LYS A 51 -13.40 6.49 -12.32
CA LYS A 51 -13.85 7.88 -12.45
C LYS A 51 -12.67 8.83 -12.62
N LYS A 52 -11.64 8.69 -11.78
CA LYS A 52 -10.42 9.52 -11.88
C LYS A 52 -9.71 9.34 -13.21
N TYR A 53 -9.60 8.10 -13.69
CA TYR A 53 -8.98 7.80 -14.98
C TYR A 53 -9.77 8.41 -16.15
N LEU A 54 -11.10 8.28 -16.16
CA LEU A 54 -11.96 8.88 -17.19
C LEU A 54 -11.86 10.40 -17.21
N GLU A 55 -11.89 11.05 -16.04
CA GLU A 55 -11.72 12.51 -15.93
C GLU A 55 -10.33 12.96 -16.39
N GLU A 56 -9.29 12.19 -16.08
CA GLU A 56 -7.94 12.48 -16.57
C GLU A 56 -7.86 12.37 -18.09
N MET A 57 -8.41 11.30 -18.68
CA MET A 57 -8.43 11.12 -20.14
C MET A 57 -9.23 12.23 -20.81
N LYS A 58 -10.42 12.56 -20.27
CA LYS A 58 -11.26 13.65 -20.78
C LYS A 58 -10.52 14.98 -20.78
N THR A 59 -9.90 15.34 -19.66
CA THR A 59 -9.23 16.64 -19.48
C THR A 59 -7.96 16.74 -20.32
N ARG A 60 -7.11 15.70 -20.29
CA ARG A 60 -5.80 15.73 -20.95
C ARG A 60 -5.87 15.52 -22.46
N LEU A 61 -6.84 14.75 -22.93
CA LEU A 61 -7.01 14.45 -24.35
C LEU A 61 -8.14 15.27 -25.01
N GLY A 62 -8.87 16.08 -24.23
CA GLY A 62 -9.96 16.90 -24.73
C GLY A 62 -11.12 16.07 -25.29
N LEU A 63 -11.44 14.93 -24.68
CA LEU A 63 -12.45 14.02 -25.21
C LEU A 63 -13.85 14.66 -25.19
N ASN A 64 -14.56 14.56 -26.30
CA ASN A 64 -15.98 14.91 -26.37
C ASN A 64 -16.87 13.81 -25.76
N ALA A 65 -18.18 14.08 -25.64
CA ALA A 65 -19.12 13.15 -25.01
C ALA A 65 -19.17 11.77 -25.68
N ASP A 66 -19.14 11.73 -27.02
CA ASP A 66 -19.17 10.47 -27.78
C ASP A 66 -17.90 9.65 -27.57
N GLN A 67 -16.74 10.30 -27.55
CA GLN A 67 -15.45 9.67 -27.28
C GLN A 67 -15.37 9.13 -25.85
N LEU A 68 -15.90 9.88 -24.88
CA LEU A 68 -15.94 9.45 -23.49
C LEU A 68 -16.84 8.21 -23.31
N SER A 69 -18.03 8.21 -23.94
CA SER A 69 -18.93 7.04 -23.92
C SER A 69 -18.27 5.80 -24.54
N ARG A 70 -17.57 5.96 -25.67
CA ARG A 70 -16.80 4.86 -26.28
C ARG A 70 -15.67 4.36 -25.37
N LEU A 71 -14.97 5.26 -24.69
CA LEU A 71 -13.92 4.88 -23.73
C LEU A 71 -14.48 4.06 -22.57
N GLU A 72 -15.65 4.41 -22.04
CA GLU A 72 -16.30 3.63 -20.99
C GLU A 72 -16.60 2.19 -21.44
N VAL A 73 -17.15 2.03 -22.65
CA VAL A 73 -17.41 0.70 -23.24
C VAL A 73 -16.11 -0.10 -23.40
N ILE A 74 -15.04 0.53 -23.90
CA ILE A 74 -13.72 -0.12 -24.04
C ILE A 74 -13.21 -0.61 -22.69
N LEU A 75 -13.34 0.19 -21.64
CA LEU A 75 -12.90 -0.19 -20.29
C LEU A 75 -13.72 -1.36 -19.73
N ASP A 76 -15.02 -1.43 -20.02
CA ASP A 76 -15.87 -2.52 -19.58
C ASP A 76 -15.57 -3.83 -20.31
N GLU A 77 -15.44 -3.78 -21.63
CA GLU A 77 -15.01 -4.94 -22.43
C GLU A 77 -13.63 -5.44 -22.00
N THR A 78 -12.71 -4.52 -21.72
CA THR A 78 -11.37 -4.87 -21.26
C THR A 78 -11.42 -5.54 -19.90
N ARG A 79 -12.21 -5.00 -18.96
CA ARG A 79 -12.44 -5.63 -17.65
C ARG A 79 -12.98 -7.05 -17.78
N GLU A 80 -13.91 -7.26 -18.70
CA GLU A 80 -14.48 -8.57 -18.97
C GLU A 80 -13.45 -9.55 -19.52
N LYS A 81 -12.64 -9.13 -20.50
CA LYS A 81 -11.56 -9.95 -21.06
C LYS A 81 -10.56 -10.37 -19.98
N TYR A 82 -10.18 -9.46 -19.09
CA TYR A 82 -9.31 -9.78 -17.95
C TYR A 82 -9.96 -10.77 -16.98
N ARG A 83 -11.26 -10.63 -16.69
CA ARG A 83 -12.00 -11.58 -15.84
C ARG A 83 -11.96 -12.98 -16.44
N GLN A 84 -12.29 -13.11 -17.72
CA GLN A 84 -12.30 -14.39 -18.43
C GLN A 84 -10.89 -15.01 -18.50
N ALA A 85 -9.86 -14.22 -18.81
CA ALA A 85 -8.48 -14.69 -18.80
C ALA A 85 -8.08 -15.24 -17.44
N ARG A 86 -8.43 -14.53 -16.36
CA ARG A 86 -8.16 -14.97 -14.98
C ARG A 86 -8.90 -16.25 -14.63
N GLU A 87 -10.16 -16.40 -15.06
CA GLU A 87 -10.93 -17.63 -14.83
C GLU A 87 -10.33 -18.83 -15.55
N LYS A 88 -9.87 -18.64 -16.80
CA LYS A 88 -9.18 -19.67 -17.58
C LYS A 88 -7.84 -20.08 -16.95
N GLN A 89 -7.10 -19.12 -16.40
CA GLN A 89 -5.80 -19.38 -15.76
C GLN A 89 -5.92 -19.94 -14.34
N ARG A 90 -7.06 -19.73 -13.66
CA ARG A 90 -7.31 -20.19 -12.29
C ARG A 90 -6.99 -21.67 -12.05
N PRO A 91 -7.46 -22.64 -12.87
CA PRO A 91 -7.14 -24.05 -12.68
C PRO A 91 -5.65 -24.36 -12.81
N GLU A 92 -4.97 -23.73 -13.78
CA GLU A 92 -3.53 -23.92 -13.98
C GLU A 92 -2.73 -23.43 -12.77
N MET A 93 -3.04 -22.24 -12.26
CA MET A 93 -2.39 -21.71 -11.07
C MET A 93 -2.66 -22.57 -9.83
N LYS A 94 -3.88 -23.11 -9.72
CA LYS A 94 -4.23 -24.04 -8.65
C LYS A 94 -3.41 -25.34 -8.74
N ALA A 95 -3.25 -25.89 -9.94
CA ALA A 95 -2.46 -27.10 -10.15
C ALA A 95 -0.98 -26.89 -9.76
N ILE A 96 -0.38 -25.76 -10.14
CA ILE A 96 0.99 -25.40 -9.74
C ILE A 96 1.10 -25.30 -8.21
N GLN A 97 0.13 -24.66 -7.56
CA GLN A 97 0.11 -24.53 -6.10
C GLN A 97 -0.05 -25.89 -5.41
N ASP A 98 -0.92 -26.75 -5.93
CA ASP A 98 -1.18 -28.08 -5.36
C ASP A 98 0.05 -29.00 -5.54
N ASP A 99 0.76 -28.93 -6.68
CA ASP A 99 2.03 -29.64 -6.91
C ASP A 99 3.13 -29.17 -5.96
N GLN A 100 3.28 -27.85 -5.77
CA GLN A 100 4.22 -27.28 -4.81
C GLN A 100 3.96 -27.81 -3.40
N VAL A 101 2.69 -27.84 -2.98
CA VAL A 101 2.27 -28.35 -1.67
C VAL A 101 2.58 -29.83 -1.53
N ALA A 102 2.34 -30.63 -2.56
CA ALA A 102 2.67 -32.05 -2.54
C ALA A 102 4.18 -32.28 -2.35
N LYS A 103 5.02 -31.54 -3.09
CA LYS A 103 6.49 -31.60 -2.98
C LYS A 103 6.98 -31.18 -1.61
N ILE A 104 6.40 -30.13 -1.02
CA ILE A 104 6.73 -29.72 0.35
C ILE A 104 6.32 -30.81 1.34
N ASN A 105 5.10 -31.34 1.26
CA ASN A 105 4.64 -32.37 2.18
C ASN A 105 5.49 -33.66 2.13
N ALA A 106 6.08 -33.98 0.97
CA ALA A 106 6.95 -35.15 0.80
C ALA A 106 8.25 -35.08 1.61
N ILE A 107 8.75 -33.88 1.93
CA ILE A 107 9.98 -33.68 2.71
C ILE A 107 9.73 -33.43 4.21
N LEU A 108 8.47 -33.29 4.62
CA LEU A 108 8.09 -32.97 6.00
C LEU A 108 7.73 -34.23 6.79
N ASN A 109 8.05 -34.23 8.08
CA ASN A 109 7.52 -35.22 9.03
C ASN A 109 6.06 -34.89 9.42
N GLU A 110 5.41 -35.77 10.17
CA GLU A 110 3.97 -35.65 10.47
C GLU A 110 3.61 -34.39 11.26
N ALA A 111 4.39 -34.04 12.30
CA ALA A 111 4.18 -32.82 13.07
C ALA A 111 4.35 -31.55 12.20
N GLN A 112 5.36 -31.54 11.33
CA GLN A 112 5.60 -30.44 10.40
C GLN A 112 4.50 -30.29 9.35
N ARG A 113 3.92 -31.39 8.86
CA ARG A 113 2.79 -31.36 7.91
C ARG A 113 1.54 -30.70 8.53
N GLN A 114 1.26 -31.01 9.80
CA GLN A 114 0.15 -30.39 10.53
C GLN A 114 0.35 -28.88 10.68
N GLU A 115 1.56 -28.44 11.01
CA GLU A 115 1.88 -27.02 11.14
C GLU A 115 1.81 -26.30 9.78
N TYR A 116 2.36 -26.90 8.73
CA TYR A 116 2.30 -26.34 7.38
C TYR A 116 0.85 -26.18 6.88
N ALA A 117 -0.04 -27.12 7.20
CA ALA A 117 -1.46 -27.01 6.88
C ALA A 117 -2.10 -25.78 7.56
N LYS A 118 -1.84 -25.56 8.86
CA LYS A 118 -2.32 -24.37 9.58
C LYS A 118 -1.82 -23.08 8.96
N MET A 119 -0.50 -23.00 8.67
CA MET A 119 0.10 -21.82 8.03
C MET A 119 -0.61 -21.46 6.71
N ARG A 120 -1.00 -22.47 5.92
CA ARG A 120 -1.73 -22.26 4.66
C ARG A 120 -3.15 -21.74 4.88
N GLU A 121 -3.89 -22.32 5.83
CA GLU A 121 -5.23 -21.86 6.17
C GLU A 121 -5.24 -20.42 6.68
N GLU A 122 -4.29 -20.07 7.54
CA GLU A 122 -4.15 -18.69 8.02
C GLU A 122 -3.85 -17.73 6.87
N ARG A 123 -2.98 -18.12 5.94
CA ARG A 123 -2.67 -17.30 4.77
C ARG A 123 -3.91 -17.09 3.91
N GLU A 124 -4.72 -18.13 3.73
CA GLU A 124 -5.98 -18.02 2.99
C GLU A 124 -6.99 -17.12 3.71
N LYS A 125 -7.11 -17.23 5.04
CA LYS A 125 -7.96 -16.34 5.85
C LYS A 125 -7.51 -14.89 5.73
N ARG A 126 -6.21 -14.60 5.90
CA ARG A 126 -5.64 -13.25 5.72
C ARG A 126 -5.90 -12.70 4.31
N MET A 127 -5.80 -13.52 3.27
CA MET A 127 -6.13 -13.10 1.90
C MET A 127 -7.62 -12.80 1.72
N LYS A 128 -8.51 -13.59 2.32
CA LYS A 128 -9.97 -13.35 2.28
C LYS A 128 -10.35 -12.08 3.06
N GLU A 129 -9.73 -11.85 4.21
CA GLU A 129 -9.94 -10.66 5.04
C GLU A 129 -9.43 -9.39 4.34
N GLY A 130 -8.22 -9.42 3.78
CA GLY A 130 -7.67 -8.28 3.03
C GLY A 130 -8.55 -7.90 1.81
N LYS A 131 -9.13 -8.90 1.13
CA LYS A 131 -10.12 -8.65 0.07
C LYS A 131 -11.41 -7.98 0.59
N LYS A 132 -11.89 -8.36 1.77
CA LYS A 132 -13.07 -7.73 2.39
C LYS A 132 -12.79 -6.30 2.85
N GLU A 133 -11.59 -6.02 3.33
CA GLU A 133 -11.17 -4.70 3.80
C GLU A 133 -10.70 -3.76 2.67
N GLY A 134 -10.71 -4.22 1.42
CA GLY A 134 -10.22 -3.43 0.27
C GLY A 134 -8.72 -3.15 0.29
N ARG A 135 -7.95 -3.79 1.19
CA ARG A 135 -6.49 -3.67 1.26
C ARG A 135 -5.85 -4.53 0.18
N ARG A 136 -5.01 -3.91 -0.66
CA ARG A 136 -4.15 -4.67 -1.59
C ARG A 136 -3.17 -5.52 -0.77
N PRO A 137 -2.89 -6.77 -1.17
CA PRO A 137 -1.81 -7.54 -0.55
C PRO A 137 -0.50 -6.74 -0.63
N PRO A 138 0.37 -6.80 0.39
CA PRO A 138 1.69 -6.21 0.30
C PRO A 138 2.44 -6.83 -0.89
N GLU A 139 2.96 -5.98 -1.77
CA GLU A 139 3.89 -6.40 -2.83
C GLU A 139 5.24 -6.71 -2.14
N HIS A 140 5.77 -7.90 -2.40
CA HIS A 140 7.05 -8.38 -1.85
C HIS A 140 8.17 -8.17 -2.87
#